data_AF-A0A142WPQ6-F1
#
_entry.id   AF-A0A142WPQ6-F1
#
_cell.length_a   1.000
_cell.length_b   1.000
_cell.length_c   1.000
_cell.angle_alpha   90.00
_cell.angle_beta   90.00
_cell.angle_gamma   90.00
#
_symmetry.space_group_name_H-M   'P 1'
#
loop_
_entity.id
_entity.type
_entity.pdbx_description
1 polymer ?
#
loop_
_entity_poly.entity_id
_entity_poly.type
_entity_poly.pdbx_seq_one_letter_code
_entity_poly.pdbx_strand_id
1 'polypeptide(L)'
;MRPGVGEYVTVALFQAKRTLRCVDCTINVERARKGTRLWWEGMPMLPAEELEADAWKAIDRAFSVPLKRSDDTAEYAATQILAELFKQEGYDGLVFRSSVADGTNCVLFDLEAVAFATSRLWKVRDVQVGFDGPQF
;
A
#
# COMPACT_ATOMS: atom_id res chain seq x y z
N MET A 1 3.33 -4.78 -11.92
CA MET A 1 3.43 -5.91 -12.88
C MET A 1 2.33 -6.90 -12.51
N ARG A 2 1.59 -7.46 -13.48
CA ARG A 2 0.48 -8.41 -13.24
C ARG A 2 0.75 -9.67 -14.07
N PRO A 3 1.61 -10.58 -13.59
CA PRO A 3 2.09 -11.68 -14.40
C PRO A 3 1.03 -12.78 -14.49
N GLY A 4 0.85 -13.34 -15.68
CA GLY A 4 -0.07 -14.44 -15.94
C GLY A 4 0.51 -15.82 -15.60
N VAL A 5 -0.36 -16.81 -15.45
CA VAL A 5 0.07 -18.21 -15.29
C VAL A 5 0.92 -18.64 -16.49
N GLY A 6 2.07 -19.25 -16.21
CA GLY A 6 3.02 -19.70 -17.22
C GLY A 6 4.05 -18.66 -17.66
N GLU A 7 3.88 -17.38 -17.30
CA GLU A 7 4.87 -16.34 -17.54
C GLU A 7 6.08 -16.49 -16.62
N TYR A 8 7.22 -15.95 -17.06
CA TYR A 8 8.43 -15.90 -16.26
C TYR A 8 8.60 -14.52 -15.63
N VAL A 9 8.87 -14.50 -14.33
CA VAL A 9 9.15 -13.29 -13.55
C VAL A 9 10.49 -13.41 -12.84
N THR A 10 11.23 -12.32 -12.77
CA THR A 10 12.43 -12.26 -11.94
C THR A 10 12.06 -11.80 -10.54
N VAL A 11 12.34 -12.63 -9.53
CA VAL A 11 12.19 -12.27 -8.12
C VAL A 11 13.56 -11.92 -7.58
N ALA A 12 13.70 -10.72 -7.03
CA ALA A 12 14.93 -10.21 -6.43
C ALA A 12 14.79 -10.10 -4.92
N LEU A 13 15.87 -10.43 -4.21
CA LEU A 13 16.01 -10.18 -2.78
C LEU A 13 16.93 -8.98 -2.56
N PHE A 14 16.50 -8.11 -1.67
CA PHE A 14 17.24 -6.93 -1.23
C PHE A 14 17.45 -7.00 0.27
N GLN A 15 18.60 -6.50 0.73
CA GLN A 15 18.93 -6.42 2.14
C GLN A 15 19.15 -4.95 2.53
N ALA A 16 18.53 -4.52 3.63
CA ALA A 16 18.75 -3.18 4.17
C ALA A 16 20.21 -3.04 4.65
N LYS A 17 20.88 -1.96 4.25
CA LYS A 17 22.27 -1.66 4.67
C LYS A 17 22.36 -1.07 6.08
N ARG A 18 21.22 -0.60 6.60
CA ARG A 18 21.05 0.02 7.91
C ARG A 18 19.63 -0.21 8.41
N THR A 19 19.35 0.15 9.65
CA THR A 19 17.97 0.23 10.15
C THR A 19 17.20 1.29 9.36
N LEU A 20 16.05 0.91 8.81
CA LEU A 20 15.16 1.78 8.04
C LEU A 20 13.96 2.18 8.90
N ARG A 21 13.66 3.48 8.94
CA ARG A 21 12.48 4.04 9.58
C ARG A 21 11.38 4.21 8.55
N CYS A 22 10.47 3.26 8.49
CA CYS A 22 9.32 3.32 7.58
C CYS A 22 8.04 3.74 8.32
N VAL A 23 7.19 4.52 7.66
CA VAL A 23 5.81 4.75 8.12
C VAL A 23 5.01 3.48 7.88
N ASP A 24 4.47 2.89 8.94
CA ASP A 24 3.65 1.69 8.83
C ASP A 24 2.16 2.08 8.74
N CYS A 25 1.64 2.10 7.51
CA CYS A 25 0.24 2.39 7.25
C CYS A 25 -0.67 1.21 7.62
N THR A 26 -0.13 0.04 7.96
CA THR A 26 -0.91 -1.15 8.31
C THR A 26 -1.34 -1.14 9.79
N ILE A 27 -0.79 -0.25 10.61
CA ILE A 27 -1.13 -0.13 12.02
C ILE A 27 -2.54 0.47 12.12
N ASN A 28 -3.39 -0.12 12.97
CA ASN A 28 -4.77 0.31 13.29
C ASN A 28 -5.88 -0.07 12.32
N VAL A 29 -5.63 -0.77 11.21
CA VAL A 29 -6.74 -1.13 10.31
C VAL A 29 -7.73 -2.14 10.89
N GLU A 30 -7.29 -2.93 11.87
CA GLU A 30 -8.15 -3.83 12.65
C GLU A 30 -9.00 -3.11 13.70
N ARG A 31 -8.52 -1.96 14.21
CA ARG A 31 -9.26 -1.12 15.17
C ARG A 31 -10.30 -0.23 14.50
N ALA A 32 -10.06 0.12 13.24
CA ALA A 32 -10.94 0.95 12.46
C ALA A 32 -12.25 0.22 12.11
N ARG A 33 -13.38 0.95 12.16
CA ARG A 33 -14.73 0.39 12.04
C ARG A 33 -14.93 -0.38 10.72
N LYS A 34 -15.90 -1.30 10.66
CA LYS A 34 -16.32 -1.90 9.38
C LYS A 34 -16.90 -0.80 8.49
N GLY A 35 -16.15 -0.45 7.43
CA GLY A 35 -16.41 0.70 6.56
C GLY A 35 -15.58 1.93 6.97
N THR A 36 -14.99 2.62 6.00
CA THR A 36 -14.24 3.87 6.21
C THR A 36 -15.26 5.02 6.24
N ARG A 37 -15.48 5.67 7.39
CA ARG A 37 -16.39 6.82 7.47
C ARG A 37 -15.57 8.07 7.76
N LEU A 38 -14.95 8.61 6.70
CA LEU A 38 -14.30 9.91 6.77
C LEU A 38 -15.35 10.93 7.22
N TRP A 39 -15.00 11.68 8.26
CA TRP A 39 -15.90 12.66 8.84
C TRP A 39 -16.19 13.79 7.82
N TRP A 40 -17.45 14.21 7.72
CA TRP A 40 -17.89 15.31 6.87
C TRP A 40 -18.77 16.26 7.67
N GLU A 41 -18.87 17.51 7.21
CA GLU A 41 -19.67 18.54 7.85
C GLU A 41 -21.14 18.08 8.01
N GLY A 42 -21.64 18.05 9.25
CA GLY A 42 -22.97 17.55 9.60
C GLY A 42 -23.03 16.13 10.17
N MET A 43 -21.90 15.41 10.26
CA MET A 43 -21.84 14.13 11.00
C MET A 43 -21.61 14.33 12.50
N PRO A 44 -22.05 13.40 13.36
CA PRO A 44 -21.69 13.44 14.78
C PRO A 44 -20.17 13.32 14.95
N MET A 45 -19.56 14.18 15.76
CA MET A 45 -18.12 14.16 16.05
C MET A 45 -17.69 12.78 16.54
N LEU A 46 -16.71 12.18 15.87
CA LEU A 46 -16.07 10.96 16.36
C LEU A 46 -15.04 11.31 17.45
N PRO A 47 -14.80 10.42 18.43
CA PRO A 47 -13.64 10.54 19.31
C PRO A 47 -12.34 10.61 18.48
N ALA A 48 -11.36 11.38 18.96
CA ALA A 48 -10.11 11.61 18.22
C ALA A 48 -9.38 10.30 17.84
N GLU A 49 -9.36 9.32 18.74
CA GLU A 49 -8.74 8.00 18.49
C GLU A 49 -9.44 7.22 17.37
N GLU A 50 -10.78 7.30 17.30
CA GLU A 50 -11.54 6.64 16.24
C GLU A 50 -11.35 7.34 14.89
N LEU A 51 -11.31 8.67 14.90
CA LEU A 51 -11.04 9.46 13.70
C LEU A 51 -9.64 9.15 13.13
N GLU A 52 -8.65 9.04 14.01
CA GLU A 52 -7.28 8.68 13.63
C GLU A 52 -7.23 7.27 13.03
N ALA A 53 -7.88 6.28 13.65
CA ALA A 53 -7.92 4.93 13.12
C ALA A 53 -8.58 4.85 11.73
N ASP A 54 -9.69 5.57 11.53
CA ASP A 54 -10.39 5.62 10.24
C ASP A 54 -9.55 6.33 9.16
N ALA A 55 -8.78 7.36 9.53
CA ALA A 55 -7.84 8.03 8.63
C ALA A 55 -6.71 7.08 8.18
N TRP A 56 -6.07 6.36 9.11
CA TRP A 56 -5.05 5.37 8.76
C TRP A 56 -5.59 4.26 7.87
N LYS A 57 -6.83 3.80 8.11
CA LYS A 57 -7.51 2.86 7.23
C LYS A 57 -7.75 3.40 5.83
N ALA A 58 -8.14 4.66 5.70
CA ALA A 58 -8.31 5.30 4.40
C ALA A 58 -6.98 5.36 3.65
N ILE A 59 -5.90 5.74 4.34
CA ILE A 59 -4.55 5.84 3.77
C ILE A 59 -4.06 4.48 3.28
N ASP A 60 -4.11 3.44 4.12
CA ASP A 60 -3.69 2.09 3.74
C ASP A 60 -4.48 1.55 2.55
N ARG A 61 -5.81 1.75 2.55
CA ARG A 61 -6.65 1.37 1.42
C ARG A 61 -6.24 2.12 0.15
N ALA A 62 -6.00 3.43 0.23
CA ALA A 62 -5.62 4.24 -0.92
C ALA A 62 -4.29 3.77 -1.54
N PHE A 63 -3.29 3.39 -0.71
CA PHE A 63 -2.05 2.80 -1.20
C PHE A 63 -2.23 1.39 -1.78
N SER A 64 -3.18 0.61 -1.27
CA SER A 64 -3.40 -0.78 -1.66
C SER A 64 -4.18 -0.95 -2.97
N VAL A 65 -5.09 -0.01 -3.31
CA VAL A 65 -5.95 -0.14 -4.49
C VAL A 65 -5.10 -0.18 -5.77
N PRO A 66 -5.21 -1.26 -6.58
CA PRO A 66 -4.44 -1.37 -7.80
C PRO A 66 -5.02 -0.46 -8.89
N LEU A 67 -4.34 0.66 -9.14
CA LEU A 67 -4.73 1.61 -10.18
C LEU A 67 -4.71 0.95 -11.58
N LYS A 68 -5.76 1.21 -12.36
CA LYS A 68 -5.84 0.96 -13.81
C LYS A 68 -5.15 2.11 -14.54
N ARG A 69 -4.65 1.84 -15.75
CA ARG A 69 -4.06 2.88 -16.62
C ARG A 69 -5.05 3.98 -17.03
N SER A 70 -6.35 3.73 -16.84
CA SER A 70 -7.45 4.66 -17.12
C SER A 70 -7.91 5.43 -15.90
N ASP A 71 -7.34 5.19 -14.72
CA ASP A 71 -7.81 5.82 -13.49
C ASP A 71 -7.32 7.28 -13.41
N ASP A 72 -8.19 8.16 -12.94
CA ASP A 72 -8.02 9.60 -12.90
C ASP A 72 -6.77 10.00 -12.10
N THR A 73 -5.97 10.94 -12.62
CA THR A 73 -4.73 11.43 -11.99
C THR A 73 -4.92 11.96 -10.55
N ALA A 74 -6.14 12.34 -10.19
CA ALA A 74 -6.49 12.87 -8.89
C ALA A 74 -6.34 11.83 -7.76
N GLU A 75 -6.64 10.56 -8.01
CA GLU A 75 -6.53 9.50 -6.99
C GLU A 75 -5.06 9.23 -6.62
N TYR A 76 -4.15 9.42 -7.57
CA TYR A 76 -2.71 9.26 -7.33
C TYR A 76 -2.11 10.45 -6.57
N ALA A 77 -2.63 11.66 -6.78
CA ALA A 77 -2.09 12.88 -6.17
C ALA A 77 -2.04 12.79 -4.63
N ALA A 78 -3.09 12.28 -3.99
CA ALA A 78 -3.15 12.18 -2.53
C ALA A 78 -2.05 11.25 -1.97
N THR A 79 -1.90 10.05 -2.53
CA THR A 79 -0.87 9.09 -2.09
C THR A 79 0.55 9.59 -2.37
N GLN A 80 0.77 10.31 -3.48
CA GLN A 80 2.05 10.93 -3.79
C GLN A 80 2.40 12.08 -2.85
N ILE A 81 1.44 12.94 -2.54
CA ILE A 81 1.63 14.03 -1.57
C ILE A 81 2.00 13.45 -0.20
N LEU A 82 1.30 12.40 0.25
CA LEU A 82 1.64 11.72 1.50
C LEU A 82 3.04 11.09 1.48
N ALA A 83 3.41 10.44 0.38
CA ALA A 83 4.74 9.83 0.24
C ALA A 83 5.85 10.89 0.30
N GLU A 84 5.68 12.02 -0.41
CA GLU A 84 6.64 13.13 -0.37
C GLU A 84 6.68 13.80 1.01
N LEU A 85 5.54 13.93 1.69
CA LEU A 85 5.51 14.42 3.07
C LEU A 85 6.33 13.52 4.00
N PHE A 86 6.12 12.20 3.96
CA PHE A 86 6.89 11.27 4.79
C PHE A 86 8.38 11.32 4.49
N LYS A 87 8.75 11.47 3.21
CA LYS A 87 10.13 11.67 2.80
C LYS A 87 10.72 12.97 3.38
N GLN A 88 9.97 14.08 3.34
CA GLN A 88 10.38 15.37 3.89
C GLN A 88 10.56 15.33 5.42
N GLU A 89 9.73 14.55 6.12
CA GLU A 89 9.85 14.31 7.57
C GLU A 89 11.00 13.34 7.95
N GLY A 90 11.78 12.87 6.97
CA GLY A 90 12.99 12.08 7.19
C GLY A 90 12.73 10.59 7.42
N TYR A 91 11.59 10.06 6.99
CA TYR A 91 11.37 8.62 6.90
C TYR A 91 12.11 8.03 5.69
N ASP A 92 12.50 6.76 5.79
CA ASP A 92 13.20 6.03 4.73
C ASP A 92 12.24 5.39 3.71
N GLY A 93 10.96 5.29 4.08
CA GLY A 93 9.94 4.63 3.29
C GLY A 93 8.59 4.54 3.97
N LEU A 94 7.69 3.77 3.37
CA LEU A 94 6.39 3.44 3.94
C LEU A 94 6.03 1.98 3.64
N VAL A 95 5.17 1.40 4.49
CA VAL A 95 4.69 0.02 4.41
C VAL A 95 3.16 0.04 4.36
N PHE A 96 2.56 -0.74 3.47
CA PHE A 96 1.11 -0.84 3.28
C PHE A 96 0.71 -2.27 2.89
N ARG A 97 -0.56 -2.62 3.01
CA ARG A 97 -1.03 -3.98 2.68
C ARG A 97 -0.92 -4.30 1.19
N SER A 98 -0.59 -5.55 0.88
CA SER A 98 -0.68 -6.03 -0.50
C SER A 98 -2.15 -6.25 -0.89
N SER A 99 -2.52 -5.83 -2.10
CA SER A 99 -3.86 -6.09 -2.67
C SER A 99 -3.96 -7.43 -3.41
N VAL A 100 -2.84 -8.15 -3.57
CA VAL A 100 -2.78 -9.38 -4.37
C VAL A 100 -2.77 -10.64 -3.49
N ALA A 101 -2.14 -10.56 -2.32
CA ALA A 101 -1.97 -11.70 -1.42
C ALA A 101 -1.70 -11.21 0.00
N ASP A 102 -1.69 -12.13 0.96
CA ASP A 102 -1.27 -11.85 2.32
C ASP A 102 0.18 -11.37 2.36
N GLY A 103 0.42 -10.24 3.01
CA GLY A 103 1.72 -9.61 3.11
C GLY A 103 1.66 -8.10 2.97
N THR A 104 2.83 -7.48 2.98
CA THR A 104 2.98 -6.03 2.89
C THR A 104 3.85 -5.64 1.71
N ASN A 105 3.51 -4.52 1.11
CA ASN A 105 4.34 -3.82 0.16
C ASN A 105 5.14 -2.74 0.92
N CYS A 106 6.35 -2.45 0.44
CA CYS A 106 7.18 -1.38 0.95
C CYS A 106 7.61 -0.47 -0.20
N VAL A 107 7.56 0.84 0.04
CA VAL A 107 8.21 1.85 -0.80
C VAL A 107 9.42 2.36 -0.03
N LEU A 108 10.56 2.45 -0.71
CA LEU A 108 11.77 3.09 -0.18
C LEU A 108 12.03 4.36 -0.97
N PHE A 109 12.36 5.45 -0.26
CA PHE A 109 12.64 6.74 -0.88
C PHE A 109 14.09 6.91 -1.32
N ASP A 110 14.99 6.08 -0.76
CA ASP A 110 16.40 6.00 -1.12
C ASP A 110 16.73 4.57 -1.60
N LEU A 111 17.09 4.45 -2.88
CA LEU A 111 17.46 3.16 -3.47
C LEU A 111 18.82 2.65 -2.95
N GLU A 112 19.69 3.55 -2.45
CA GLU A 112 20.98 3.18 -1.88
C GLU A 112 20.85 2.58 -0.47
N ALA A 113 19.70 2.75 0.18
CA ALA A 113 19.40 2.21 1.50
C ALA A 113 19.37 0.67 1.53
N VAL A 114 19.25 0.03 0.37
CA VAL A 114 19.27 -1.42 0.20
C VAL A 114 20.40 -1.87 -0.73
N ALA A 115 20.88 -3.08 -0.50
CA ALA A 115 21.79 -3.79 -1.39
C ALA A 115 21.04 -4.92 -2.10
N PHE A 116 21.28 -5.06 -3.39
CA PHE A 116 20.87 -6.26 -4.13
C PHE A 116 21.63 -7.47 -3.57
N ALA A 117 20.89 -8.52 -3.19
CA ALA A 117 21.49 -9.77 -2.72
C ALA A 117 21.52 -10.82 -3.83
N THR A 118 20.38 -11.12 -4.44
CA THR A 118 20.27 -12.12 -5.52
C THR A 118 18.98 -11.94 -6.30
N SER A 119 18.90 -12.53 -7.49
CA SER A 119 17.64 -12.71 -8.21
C SER A 119 17.57 -14.07 -8.89
N ARG A 120 16.35 -14.56 -9.08
CA ARG A 120 16.07 -15.81 -9.80
C ARG A 120 14.87 -15.65 -10.70
N LEU A 121 14.88 -16.37 -11.81
CA LEU A 121 13.73 -16.47 -12.69
C LEU A 121 12.78 -17.53 -12.12
N TRP A 122 11.50 -17.17 -12.01
CA TRP A 122 10.43 -18.03 -11.54
C TRP A 122 9.35 -18.12 -12.61
N LYS A 123 8.82 -19.31 -12.82
CA LYS A 123 7.61 -19.49 -13.63
C LYS A 123 6.40 -19.34 -12.73
N VAL A 124 5.49 -18.45 -13.08
CA VAL A 124 4.23 -18.27 -12.34
C VAL A 124 3.40 -19.54 -12.49
N ARG A 125 3.15 -20.21 -11.37
CA ARG A 125 2.39 -21.46 -11.32
C ARG A 125 0.88 -21.22 -11.25
N ASP A 126 0.46 -20.23 -10.47
CA ASP A 126 -0.95 -19.97 -10.19
C ASP A 126 -1.16 -18.48 -9.89
N VAL A 127 -2.37 -17.97 -10.16
CA VAL A 127 -2.82 -16.61 -9.84
C VAL A 127 -4.26 -16.70 -9.35
N GLN A 128 -4.50 -16.26 -8.12
CA GLN A 128 -5.85 -16.20 -7.56
C GLN A 128 -6.54 -14.92 -8.01
N VAL A 129 -7.71 -15.06 -8.64
CA VAL A 129 -8.52 -13.93 -9.13
C VAL A 129 -9.95 -14.09 -8.61
N GLY A 130 -10.46 -13.04 -7.99
CA GLY A 130 -11.87 -12.93 -7.57
C GLY A 130 -12.69 -12.14 -8.59
N PHE A 131 -13.98 -12.46 -8.69
CA PHE A 131 -14.94 -11.72 -9.53
C PHE A 131 -16.05 -11.18 -8.64
N ASP A 132 -16.36 -9.90 -8.77
CA ASP A 132 -17.55 -9.33 -8.18
C ASP A 132 -18.75 -9.57 -9.11
N GLY A 133 -19.93 -9.78 -8.51
CA GLY A 133 -21.18 -9.99 -9.25
C GLY A 133 -21.58 -8.77 -10.08
N PRO A 134 -22.51 -8.93 -11.03
CA PRO A 134 -22.97 -7.83 -11.86
C PRO A 134 -23.57 -6.71 -11.00
N GLN A 135 -23.13 -5.48 -11.26
CA GLN A 135 -23.68 -4.26 -10.67
C GLN A 135 -24.95 -3.90 -11.47
N PHE A 136 -26.07 -4.55 -11.16
CA PHE A 136 -27.39 -4.16 -11.64
C PHE A 136 -28.03 -3.14 -10.71
#